data_AF-G0P8B5-F1
#
_entry.id   AF-G0P8B5-F1
#
_cell.length_a   1.000
_cell.length_b   1.000
_cell.length_c   1.000
_cell.angle_alpha   90.00
_cell.angle_beta   90.00
_cell.angle_gamma   90.00
#
_symmetry.space_group_name_H-M   'P 1'
#
loop_
_entity.id
_entity.type
_entity.pdbx_description
1 polymer ?
#
loop_
_entity_poly.entity_id
_entity_poly.type
_entity_poly.pdbx_seq_one_letter_code
_entity_poly.pdbx_strand_id
1 'polypeptide(L)'
;MSVDPLNGTSLLCYQCGKLYESVFEYDEDENLEPILGTCLHSICILCFTALNSKDCPICGKKDAFEDMVVNNSALENLRIVRTHFMEQNNAEIFEKIKSIKEGFCSGCEQQNQMLHFCKDCVESDENGFKLLNKRDEDWIFLPSPKLIKLFCKKCFENDENHESHALISIKNVLNMEEAVSIEAILSVLTFRKSFYQEVVDYFDKGNGIKELDEKNEALKKEPHCCHVFKEKLRFDIRDGDSKIIKLEKRKILFYKEHLMTFLTFYEDQKNNVEQEEKYRIQNALDQLYCILKTFEKIPENWLTLEELDKIDTEIERRMKQLEDDYKKESFIKIEEINGYFKYHALIKELKSAHEELMAADEIIETMSNEVRQYEIGQQFGLSQFNVAKERSDLEPGTSTEADIGDDHINIFRKILEMDEAAEKFKLDMQRVERNKIYYRTQFTEVMIMKYFPKSVDGRVLNFLNLINEFKFENNIK
;
A
#
# COMPACT_ATOMS: atom_id res chain seq x y z
N MET A 1 -23.42 7.65 14.17
CA MET A 1 -23.04 6.84 13.00
C MET A 1 -22.55 7.83 11.96
N SER A 2 -21.26 7.84 11.63
CA SER A 2 -20.79 8.68 10.51
C SER A 2 -21.35 8.07 9.23
N VAL A 3 -22.14 8.86 8.50
CA VAL A 3 -22.67 8.44 7.20
C VAL A 3 -21.61 8.83 6.18
N ASP A 4 -20.55 8.03 6.10
CA ASP A 4 -19.48 8.28 5.13
C ASP A 4 -19.97 7.80 3.75
N PRO A 5 -20.04 8.66 2.73
CA PRO A 5 -20.53 8.27 1.41
C PRO A 5 -19.56 7.28 0.72
N LEU A 6 -20.12 6.41 -0.12
CA LEU A 6 -19.37 5.36 -0.82
C LEU A 6 -18.82 5.90 -2.14
N ASN A 7 -17.51 6.09 -2.27
CA ASN A 7 -16.83 6.48 -3.51
C ASN A 7 -17.25 7.84 -4.15
N GLY A 8 -16.42 8.87 -3.92
CA GLY A 8 -16.67 10.25 -4.35
C GLY A 8 -16.54 10.50 -5.84
N THR A 9 -16.05 9.52 -6.60
CA THR A 9 -15.96 9.63 -8.06
C THR A 9 -17.30 9.38 -8.76
N SER A 10 -18.35 9.04 -8.01
CA SER A 10 -19.69 8.74 -8.54
C SER A 10 -20.65 9.93 -8.61
N LEU A 11 -20.20 11.14 -8.23
CA LEU A 11 -21.07 12.31 -8.09
C LEU A 11 -21.28 13.11 -9.38
N LEU A 12 -20.43 12.90 -10.40
CA LEU A 12 -20.50 13.61 -11.67
C LEU A 12 -20.53 12.68 -12.89
N CYS A 13 -21.04 13.21 -13.99
CA CYS A 13 -21.00 12.58 -15.29
C CYS A 13 -19.58 12.60 -15.87
N TYR A 14 -18.95 11.44 -16.01
CA TYR A 14 -17.59 11.35 -16.57
C TYR A 14 -17.51 11.86 -18.02
N GLN A 15 -18.64 11.95 -18.72
CA GLN A 15 -18.69 12.38 -20.11
C GLN A 15 -18.84 13.89 -20.26
N CYS A 16 -19.61 14.59 -19.42
CA CYS A 16 -19.79 16.05 -19.55
C CYS A 16 -19.26 16.84 -18.36
N GLY A 17 -18.80 16.18 -17.30
CA GLY A 17 -18.25 16.81 -16.11
C GLY A 17 -19.28 17.41 -15.15
N LYS A 18 -20.57 17.41 -15.52
CA LYS A 18 -21.66 17.96 -14.70
C LYS A 18 -21.98 17.07 -13.51
N LEU A 19 -22.32 17.69 -12.38
CA LEU A 19 -22.95 17.00 -11.25
C LEU A 19 -24.29 16.39 -11.68
N TYR A 20 -24.65 15.23 -11.12
CA TYR A 20 -25.96 14.64 -11.40
C TYR A 20 -27.10 15.40 -10.72
N GLU A 21 -26.79 16.04 -9.59
CA GLU A 21 -27.72 16.89 -8.86
C GLU A 21 -26.94 17.96 -8.11
N SER A 22 -27.50 19.16 -7.96
CA SER A 22 -26.89 20.21 -7.14
C SER A 22 -26.82 19.77 -5.68
N VAL A 23 -25.68 20.01 -5.05
CA VAL A 23 -25.44 19.72 -3.63
C VAL A 23 -25.70 20.96 -2.77
N PHE A 24 -25.61 22.16 -3.36
CA PHE A 24 -25.69 23.43 -2.65
C PHE A 24 -27.06 24.11 -2.75
N GLU A 25 -27.86 23.76 -3.76
CA GLU A 25 -29.17 24.36 -4.01
C GLU A 25 -30.20 23.25 -4.32
N TYR A 26 -31.45 23.45 -3.88
CA TYR A 26 -32.56 22.60 -4.32
C TYR A 26 -33.04 23.10 -5.67
N ASP A 27 -32.65 22.40 -6.73
CA ASP A 27 -33.26 22.55 -8.03
C ASP A 27 -33.88 21.20 -8.43
N GLU A 28 -35.21 21.11 -8.40
CA GLU A 28 -35.93 19.89 -8.78
C GLU A 28 -35.85 19.63 -10.29
N ASP A 29 -35.55 20.66 -11.10
CA ASP A 29 -35.59 20.62 -12.56
C ASP A 29 -34.25 20.19 -13.21
N GLU A 30 -33.14 20.14 -12.47
CA GLU A 30 -31.79 19.81 -12.97
C GLU A 30 -31.29 18.40 -12.58
N ASN A 31 -32.19 17.46 -12.30
CA ASN A 31 -31.83 16.08 -11.98
C ASN A 31 -31.38 15.29 -13.21
N LEU A 32 -30.08 15.03 -13.31
CA LEU A 32 -29.49 14.19 -14.35
C LEU A 32 -29.32 12.76 -13.84
N GLU A 33 -30.17 11.84 -14.28
CA GLU A 33 -30.05 10.43 -13.87
C GLU A 33 -28.68 9.83 -14.29
N PRO A 34 -27.90 9.26 -13.35
CA PRO A 34 -26.64 8.60 -13.64
C PRO A 34 -26.88 7.20 -14.21
N ILE A 35 -26.29 6.91 -15.36
CA ILE A 35 -26.31 5.60 -16.00
C ILE A 35 -24.94 4.94 -15.80
N LEU A 36 -24.93 3.73 -15.24
CA LEU A 36 -23.74 2.93 -14.93
C LEU A 36 -23.38 2.01 -16.09
N GLY A 37 -22.12 2.05 -16.51
CA GLY A 37 -21.58 1.07 -17.44
C GLY A 37 -20.99 -0.16 -16.73
N THR A 38 -20.79 -1.27 -17.44
CA THR A 38 -20.12 -2.49 -16.91
C THR A 38 -18.63 -2.28 -16.55
N CYS A 39 -18.07 -1.12 -16.88
CA CYS A 39 -16.75 -0.65 -16.44
C CYS A 39 -16.81 0.19 -15.15
N LEU A 40 -17.99 0.37 -14.57
CA LEU A 40 -18.30 1.22 -13.41
C LEU A 40 -18.13 2.74 -13.61
N HIS A 41 -17.78 3.20 -14.82
CA HIS A 41 -17.95 4.61 -15.16
C HIS A 41 -19.45 4.92 -15.27
N SER A 42 -19.84 6.09 -14.74
CA SER A 42 -21.20 6.59 -14.84
C SER A 42 -21.26 7.83 -15.72
N ILE A 43 -22.31 7.95 -16.53
CA ILE A 43 -22.59 9.12 -17.37
C ILE A 43 -24.04 9.53 -17.20
N CYS A 44 -24.40 10.79 -17.40
CA CYS A 44 -25.79 11.22 -17.27
C CYS A 44 -26.65 10.68 -18.42
N ILE A 45 -27.96 10.60 -18.17
CA ILE A 45 -28.95 10.16 -19.16
C ILE A 45 -28.83 10.89 -20.50
N LEU A 46 -28.60 12.20 -20.49
CA LEU A 46 -28.42 12.98 -21.71
C LEU A 46 -27.18 12.53 -22.49
N CYS A 47 -26.06 12.33 -21.79
CA CYS A 47 -24.84 11.81 -22.41
C CYS A 47 -24.99 10.39 -22.93
N PHE A 48 -25.71 9.53 -22.20
CA PHE A 48 -26.03 8.17 -22.62
C PHE A 48 -26.86 8.16 -23.91
N THR A 49 -27.93 8.95 -23.99
CA THR A 49 -28.78 9.03 -25.20
C THR A 49 -28.05 9.61 -26.42
N ALA A 50 -27.00 10.42 -26.19
CA ALA A 50 -26.18 11.01 -27.24
C ALA A 50 -25.00 10.12 -27.68
N LEU A 51 -24.85 8.92 -27.13
CA LEU A 51 -23.77 8.00 -27.51
C LEU A 51 -23.94 7.49 -28.94
N ASN A 52 -22.88 7.61 -29.74
CA ASN A 52 -22.82 7.03 -31.09
C ASN A 52 -22.44 5.53 -31.09
N SER A 53 -21.93 5.04 -29.96
CA SER A 53 -21.51 3.65 -29.73
C SER A 53 -21.90 3.25 -28.30
N LYS A 54 -22.20 1.97 -28.07
CA LYS A 54 -22.45 1.41 -26.74
C LYS A 54 -21.16 1.28 -25.90
N ASP A 55 -20.00 1.58 -26.47
CA ASP A 55 -18.71 1.51 -25.77
C ASP A 55 -18.60 2.61 -24.72
N CYS A 56 -17.78 2.37 -23.68
CA CYS A 56 -17.49 3.40 -22.69
C CYS A 56 -16.67 4.53 -23.32
N PRO A 57 -17.13 5.80 -23.28
CA PRO A 57 -16.37 6.92 -23.83
C PRO A 57 -15.14 7.30 -22.99
N ILE A 58 -14.98 6.69 -21.81
CA ILE A 58 -13.93 7.04 -20.83
C ILE A 58 -12.76 6.05 -20.91
N CYS A 59 -13.06 4.75 -20.95
CA CYS A 59 -12.04 3.69 -20.97
C CYS A 59 -12.05 2.84 -22.24
N GLY A 60 -12.99 3.07 -23.17
CA GLY A 60 -13.10 2.30 -24.40
C GLY A 60 -13.59 0.86 -24.23
N LYS A 61 -14.04 0.44 -23.04
CA LYS A 61 -14.61 -0.90 -22.83
C LYS A 61 -15.81 -1.08 -23.76
N LYS A 62 -15.76 -2.12 -24.58
CA LYS A 62 -16.80 -2.41 -25.56
C LYS A 62 -18.12 -2.74 -24.90
N ASP A 63 -19.21 -2.26 -25.50
CA ASP A 63 -20.60 -2.53 -25.06
C ASP A 63 -20.86 -2.22 -23.57
N ALA A 64 -20.05 -1.34 -22.97
CA ALA A 64 -20.13 -1.06 -21.54
C ALA A 64 -21.46 -0.41 -21.15
N PHE A 65 -22.09 0.31 -22.08
CA PHE A 65 -23.38 0.99 -21.96
C PHE A 65 -24.43 0.33 -22.86
N GLU A 66 -24.37 -0.99 -23.05
CA GLU A 66 -25.38 -1.72 -23.82
C GLU A 66 -26.77 -1.64 -23.16
N ASP A 67 -26.81 -1.87 -21.85
CA ASP A 67 -28.04 -1.76 -21.06
C ASP A 67 -28.09 -0.42 -20.32
N MET A 68 -29.28 0.14 -20.22
CA MET A 68 -29.56 1.32 -19.42
C MET A 68 -29.74 0.92 -17.95
N VAL A 69 -28.67 1.06 -17.16
CA VAL A 69 -28.67 0.73 -15.72
C VAL A 69 -28.49 2.01 -14.93
N VAL A 70 -29.49 2.40 -14.15
CA VAL A 70 -29.38 3.59 -13.29
C VAL A 70 -28.43 3.27 -12.13
N ASN A 71 -27.53 4.21 -11.81
CA ASN A 71 -26.63 4.13 -10.66
C ASN A 71 -27.32 4.72 -9.41
N ASN A 72 -28.15 3.91 -8.76
CA ASN A 72 -28.86 4.33 -7.55
C ASN A 72 -27.90 4.65 -6.40
N SER A 73 -26.75 3.96 -6.34
CA SER A 73 -25.73 4.27 -5.33
C SER A 73 -25.18 5.69 -5.47
N ALA A 74 -24.97 6.18 -6.70
CA ALA A 74 -24.53 7.56 -6.93
C ALA A 74 -25.56 8.58 -6.46
N LEU A 75 -26.85 8.33 -6.72
CA LEU A 75 -27.94 9.18 -6.25
C LEU A 75 -28.03 9.19 -4.72
N GLU A 76 -27.88 8.03 -4.09
CA GLU A 76 -27.90 7.93 -2.63
C GLU A 76 -26.70 8.65 -2.00
N ASN A 77 -25.51 8.54 -2.59
CA ASN A 77 -24.35 9.30 -2.16
C ASN A 77 -24.59 10.81 -2.28
N LEU A 78 -25.19 11.28 -3.37
CA LEU A 78 -25.51 12.69 -3.54
C LEU A 78 -26.49 13.18 -2.48
N ARG A 79 -27.49 12.38 -2.12
CA ARG A 79 -28.42 12.69 -1.02
C ARG A 79 -27.69 12.81 0.32
N ILE A 80 -26.85 11.85 0.65
CA ILE A 80 -26.03 11.86 1.88
C ILE A 80 -25.15 13.12 1.92
N VAL A 81 -24.46 13.42 0.83
CA VAL A 81 -23.60 14.60 0.70
C VAL A 81 -24.44 15.86 0.86
N ARG A 82 -25.58 15.99 0.18
CA ARG A 82 -26.47 17.16 0.31
C ARG A 82 -26.93 17.34 1.76
N THR A 83 -27.44 16.30 2.40
CA THR A 83 -27.90 16.37 3.80
C THR A 83 -26.77 16.86 4.70
N HIS A 84 -25.57 16.31 4.55
CA HIS A 84 -24.39 16.77 5.30
C HIS A 84 -24.10 18.26 5.08
N PHE A 85 -24.13 18.71 3.83
CA PHE A 85 -23.83 20.09 3.48
C PHE A 85 -24.89 21.10 3.92
N MET A 86 -26.16 20.68 3.99
CA MET A 86 -27.26 21.52 4.46
C MET A 86 -27.35 21.61 5.99
N GLU A 87 -26.90 20.58 6.71
CA GLU A 87 -26.94 20.53 8.17
C GLU A 87 -25.73 21.20 8.85
N GLN A 88 -24.63 21.41 8.13
CA GLN A 88 -23.40 21.99 8.66
C GLN A 88 -23.15 23.44 8.19
N ASN A 89 -22.45 24.21 9.04
CA ASN A 89 -21.97 25.54 8.66
C ASN A 89 -20.73 25.44 7.77
N ASN A 90 -20.96 25.41 6.45
CA ASN A 90 -19.93 25.25 5.43
C ASN A 90 -19.41 26.58 4.86
N ALA A 91 -19.44 27.67 5.64
CA ALA A 91 -19.07 29.01 5.19
C ALA A 91 -17.68 29.09 4.54
N GLU A 92 -16.68 28.41 5.10
CA GLU A 92 -15.31 28.38 4.55
C GLU A 92 -15.26 27.73 3.15
N ILE A 93 -16.12 26.74 2.91
CA ILE A 93 -16.21 26.07 1.61
C ILE A 93 -16.86 26.99 0.59
N PHE A 94 -17.94 27.67 0.97
CA PHE A 94 -18.59 28.67 0.13
C PHE A 94 -17.66 29.84 -0.21
N GLU A 95 -16.82 30.29 0.74
CA GLU A 95 -15.80 31.31 0.47
C GLU A 95 -14.71 30.81 -0.49
N LYS A 96 -14.26 29.56 -0.37
CA LYS A 96 -13.32 28.95 -1.33
C LYS A 96 -13.90 28.85 -2.73
N ILE A 97 -15.14 28.33 -2.85
CA ILE A 97 -15.85 28.26 -4.14
C ILE A 97 -15.97 29.66 -4.74
N LYS A 98 -16.35 30.65 -3.93
CA LYS A 98 -16.47 32.05 -4.34
C LYS A 98 -15.13 32.63 -4.80
N SER A 99 -14.04 32.40 -4.08
CA SER A 99 -12.69 32.85 -4.45
C SER A 99 -12.24 32.28 -5.80
N ILE A 100 -12.51 31.00 -6.05
CA ILE A 100 -12.18 30.40 -7.34
C ILE A 100 -13.08 30.97 -8.47
N LYS A 101 -14.39 31.14 -8.23
CA LYS A 101 -15.33 31.77 -9.17
C LYS A 101 -14.97 33.23 -9.49
N GLU A 102 -14.47 33.97 -8.50
CA GLU A 102 -14.07 35.37 -8.65
C GLU A 102 -12.71 35.52 -9.35
N GLY A 103 -11.96 34.41 -9.52
CA GLY A 103 -10.73 34.36 -10.30
C GLY A 103 -9.47 34.71 -9.52
N PHE A 104 -9.35 34.30 -8.26
CA PHE A 104 -8.13 34.53 -7.48
C PHE A 104 -6.99 33.57 -7.86
N CYS A 105 -5.79 34.14 -8.05
CA CYS A 105 -4.57 33.36 -8.32
C CYS A 105 -4.07 32.66 -7.07
N SER A 106 -3.85 31.34 -7.12
CA SER A 106 -3.32 30.52 -6.00
C SER A 106 -1.90 30.90 -5.57
N GLY A 107 -1.14 31.63 -6.40
CA GLY A 107 0.23 32.04 -6.08
C GLY A 107 0.36 33.43 -5.47
N CYS A 108 -0.43 34.40 -5.92
CA CYS A 108 -0.32 35.81 -5.47
C CYS A 108 -1.59 36.35 -4.79
N GLU A 109 -2.65 35.54 -4.72
CA GLU A 109 -3.94 35.88 -4.10
C GLU A 109 -4.58 37.16 -4.69
N GLN A 110 -4.17 37.55 -5.90
CA GLN A 110 -4.77 38.66 -6.63
C GLN A 110 -5.84 38.13 -7.58
N GLN A 111 -6.92 38.89 -7.71
CA GLN A 111 -7.97 38.63 -8.68
C GLN A 111 -7.43 38.78 -10.11
N ASN A 112 -7.69 37.80 -10.97
CA ASN A 112 -7.26 37.79 -12.35
C ASN A 112 -8.28 37.04 -13.23
N GLN A 113 -8.75 37.69 -14.29
CA GLN A 113 -9.73 37.07 -15.22
C GLN A 113 -9.10 36.06 -16.20
N MET A 114 -7.77 35.93 -16.18
CA MET A 114 -6.99 35.06 -17.06
C MET A 114 -6.14 34.09 -16.22
N LEU A 115 -6.84 33.20 -15.52
CA LEU A 115 -6.22 32.10 -14.81
C LEU A 115 -5.94 30.91 -15.75
N HIS A 116 -4.89 30.18 -15.42
CA HIS A 116 -4.45 29.00 -16.13
C HIS A 116 -4.10 27.91 -15.12
N PHE A 117 -4.11 26.67 -15.56
CA PHE A 117 -3.52 25.55 -14.83
C PHE A 117 -2.44 24.91 -15.70
N CYS A 118 -1.53 24.21 -15.03
CA CYS A 118 -0.47 23.45 -15.67
C CYS A 118 -1.00 22.09 -16.12
N LYS A 119 -1.03 21.83 -17.43
CA LYS A 119 -1.49 20.55 -17.98
C LYS A 119 -0.60 19.39 -17.51
N ASP A 120 0.72 19.55 -17.60
CA ASP A 120 1.66 18.47 -17.31
C ASP A 120 1.66 18.11 -15.82
N CYS A 121 1.56 19.10 -14.92
CA CYS A 121 1.43 18.84 -13.48
C CYS A 121 0.10 18.15 -13.15
N VAL A 122 -0.96 18.43 -13.89
CA VAL A 122 -2.25 17.74 -13.72
C VAL A 122 -2.17 16.30 -14.22
N GLU A 123 -1.58 16.06 -15.40
CA GLU A 123 -1.49 14.72 -16.01
C GLU A 123 -0.44 13.80 -15.37
N SER A 124 0.65 14.36 -14.82
CA SER A 124 1.71 13.60 -14.14
C SER A 124 1.32 13.14 -12.73
N ASP A 125 0.26 13.71 -12.16
CA ASP A 125 -0.21 13.35 -10.84
C ASP A 125 -1.14 12.14 -10.92
N GLU A 126 -0.64 10.96 -10.55
CA GLU A 126 -1.42 9.72 -10.53
C GLU A 126 -2.70 9.81 -9.67
N ASN A 127 -2.70 10.71 -8.68
CA ASN A 127 -3.84 10.96 -7.78
C ASN A 127 -4.52 12.32 -8.05
N GLY A 128 -4.08 13.06 -9.07
CA GLY A 128 -4.59 14.37 -9.46
C GLY A 128 -5.83 14.29 -10.36
N PHE A 129 -6.29 15.45 -10.83
CA PHE A 129 -7.38 15.52 -11.80
C PHE A 129 -6.95 14.85 -13.11
N LYS A 130 -7.87 14.13 -13.74
CA LYS A 130 -7.70 13.68 -15.12
C LYS A 130 -8.39 14.63 -16.08
N LEU A 131 -7.79 14.87 -17.23
CA LEU A 131 -8.31 15.73 -18.28
C LEU A 131 -8.90 14.89 -19.41
N LEU A 132 -10.12 15.22 -19.81
CA LEU A 132 -10.75 14.65 -20.99
C LEU A 132 -10.93 15.73 -22.06
N ASN A 133 -10.26 15.54 -23.19
CA ASN A 133 -10.38 16.43 -24.35
C ASN A 133 -11.65 16.07 -25.14
N LYS A 134 -12.53 17.05 -25.38
CA LYS A 134 -13.77 16.85 -26.16
C LYS A 134 -13.64 17.23 -27.62
N ARG A 135 -12.93 18.33 -27.86
CA ARG A 135 -12.65 18.99 -29.13
C ARG A 135 -11.31 19.70 -28.94
N ASP A 136 -10.59 19.99 -30.02
CA ASP A 136 -9.17 20.41 -30.00
C ASP A 136 -8.76 21.48 -28.96
N GLU A 137 -9.71 22.23 -28.38
CA GLU A 137 -9.44 23.20 -27.30
C GLU A 137 -10.34 23.08 -26.05
N ASP A 138 -11.35 22.20 -26.01
CA ASP A 138 -12.29 22.07 -24.88
C ASP A 138 -11.94 20.89 -23.96
N TRP A 139 -11.87 21.17 -22.66
CA TRP A 139 -11.43 20.23 -21.62
C TRP A 139 -12.48 20.01 -20.54
N ILE A 140 -12.47 18.81 -19.97
CA ILE A 140 -13.27 18.44 -18.80
C ILE A 140 -12.32 17.93 -17.71
N PHE A 141 -12.49 18.44 -16.50
CA PHE A 141 -11.86 17.91 -15.29
C PHE A 141 -12.66 16.74 -14.74
N LEU A 142 -12.00 15.61 -14.51
CA LEU A 142 -12.58 14.46 -13.79
C LEU A 142 -12.21 14.52 -12.29
N PRO A 143 -13.07 14.02 -11.38
CA PRO A 143 -12.92 14.19 -9.93
C PRO A 143 -11.53 13.81 -9.42
N SER A 144 -11.00 14.62 -8.51
CA SER A 144 -9.80 14.29 -7.73
C SER A 144 -9.89 14.88 -6.32
N PRO A 145 -9.32 14.19 -5.31
CA PRO A 145 -9.26 14.72 -3.94
C PRO A 145 -8.25 15.86 -3.75
N LYS A 146 -7.44 16.20 -4.77
CA LYS A 146 -6.46 17.28 -4.71
C LYS A 146 -7.07 18.63 -5.10
N LEU A 147 -6.44 19.72 -4.66
CA LEU A 147 -6.88 21.08 -4.99
C LEU A 147 -6.41 21.49 -6.38
N ILE A 148 -7.30 22.08 -7.20
CA ILE A 148 -6.90 22.67 -8.48
C ILE A 148 -6.10 23.94 -8.19
N LYS A 149 -4.82 23.93 -8.55
CA LYS A 149 -3.98 25.13 -8.47
C LYS A 149 -4.14 25.97 -9.74
N LEU A 150 -4.59 27.21 -9.56
CA LEU A 150 -4.85 28.16 -10.64
C LEU A 150 -3.88 29.32 -10.55
N PHE A 151 -3.14 29.59 -11.61
CA PHE A 151 -2.12 30.62 -11.64
C PHE A 151 -2.43 31.69 -12.67
N CYS A 152 -2.14 32.94 -12.32
CA CYS A 152 -1.99 33.97 -13.33
C CYS A 152 -0.68 33.73 -14.11
N LYS A 153 -0.62 34.22 -15.35
CA LYS A 153 0.55 34.04 -16.22
C LYS A 153 1.88 34.44 -15.56
N LYS A 154 1.89 35.55 -14.82
CA LYS A 154 3.09 36.03 -14.10
C LYS A 154 3.56 35.07 -13.01
N CYS A 155 2.63 34.50 -12.23
CA CYS A 155 2.99 33.56 -11.18
C CYS A 155 3.52 32.25 -11.75
N PHE A 156 2.98 31.81 -12.89
CA PHE A 156 3.46 30.63 -13.58
C PHE A 156 4.86 30.84 -14.18
N GLU A 157 5.08 31.96 -14.88
CA GLU A 157 6.38 32.29 -15.50
C GLU A 157 7.49 32.50 -14.46
N ASN A 158 7.14 32.83 -13.21
CA ASN A 158 8.09 33.01 -12.12
C ASN A 158 8.38 31.72 -11.32
N ASP A 159 7.75 30.59 -11.66
CA ASP A 159 7.98 29.30 -11.00
C ASP A 159 8.96 28.46 -11.82
N GLU A 160 10.17 28.28 -11.30
CA GLU A 160 11.25 27.50 -11.94
C GLU A 160 10.83 26.06 -12.24
N ASN A 161 9.84 25.51 -11.51
CA ASN A 161 9.33 24.15 -11.75
C ASN A 161 8.40 24.04 -12.97
N HIS A 162 8.10 25.15 -13.65
CA HIS A 162 7.08 25.24 -14.69
C HIS A 162 7.57 25.82 -16.04
N GLU A 163 8.88 26.10 -16.21
CA GLU A 163 9.45 26.76 -17.40
C GLU A 163 9.15 26.09 -18.75
N SER A 164 8.86 24.79 -18.77
CA SER A 164 8.59 24.02 -20.00
C SER A 164 7.19 23.39 -20.05
N HIS A 165 6.36 23.63 -19.04
CA HIS A 165 5.05 23.01 -18.96
C HIS A 165 3.98 23.77 -19.76
N ALA A 166 3.04 23.03 -20.35
CA ALA A 166 1.92 23.55 -21.10
C ALA A 166 0.85 24.16 -20.19
N LEU A 167 0.44 25.38 -20.52
CA LEU A 167 -0.62 26.11 -19.85
C LEU A 167 -1.95 25.97 -20.58
N ILE A 168 -3.01 25.66 -19.84
CA ILE A 168 -4.39 25.70 -20.33
C ILE A 168 -5.16 26.79 -19.58
N SER A 169 -5.87 27.64 -20.32
CA SER A 169 -6.76 28.63 -19.72
C SER A 169 -7.98 27.97 -19.10
N ILE A 170 -8.41 28.43 -17.92
CA ILE A 170 -9.64 27.92 -17.29
C ILE A 170 -10.89 28.15 -18.16
N LYS A 171 -10.85 29.11 -19.09
CA LYS A 171 -11.96 29.38 -20.04
C LYS A 171 -12.22 28.23 -21.00
N ASN A 172 -11.22 27.38 -21.20
CA ASN A 172 -11.28 26.21 -22.05
C ASN A 172 -11.74 24.96 -21.27
N VAL A 173 -12.13 25.11 -20.00
CA VAL A 173 -12.63 24.04 -19.15
C VAL A 173 -14.15 24.16 -19.01
N LEU A 174 -14.88 23.17 -19.52
CA LEU A 174 -16.33 23.22 -19.62
C LEU A 174 -17.04 23.03 -18.28
N ASN A 175 -16.45 22.28 -17.34
CA ASN A 175 -17.05 21.93 -16.05
C ASN A 175 -16.28 22.49 -14.86
N MET A 176 -15.69 23.68 -15.01
CA MET A 176 -14.83 24.26 -13.98
C MET A 176 -15.59 24.48 -12.66
N GLU A 177 -16.84 24.91 -12.73
CA GLU A 177 -17.66 25.12 -11.53
C GLU A 177 -17.95 23.81 -10.78
N GLU A 178 -18.25 22.74 -11.51
CA GLU A 178 -18.48 21.42 -10.94
C GLU A 178 -17.19 20.79 -10.40
N ALA A 179 -16.06 20.99 -11.07
CA ALA A 179 -14.77 20.52 -10.61
C ALA A 179 -14.40 21.14 -9.24
N VAL A 180 -14.62 22.44 -9.09
CA VAL A 180 -14.43 23.17 -7.82
C VAL A 180 -15.42 22.72 -6.76
N SER A 181 -16.67 22.47 -7.14
CA SER A 181 -17.71 21.97 -6.23
C SER A 181 -17.35 20.59 -5.66
N ILE A 182 -16.83 19.71 -6.51
CA ILE A 182 -16.39 18.37 -6.12
C ILE A 182 -15.14 18.43 -5.26
N GLU A 183 -14.16 19.28 -5.60
CA GLU A 183 -12.99 19.53 -4.76
C GLU A 183 -13.40 19.96 -3.34
N ALA A 184 -14.34 20.89 -3.24
CA ALA A 184 -14.94 21.33 -1.99
C ALA A 184 -15.56 20.16 -1.20
N ILE A 185 -16.38 19.33 -1.86
CA ILE A 185 -17.01 18.15 -1.24
C ILE A 185 -15.95 17.17 -0.73
N LEU A 186 -14.96 16.84 -1.56
CA LEU A 186 -13.89 15.89 -1.25
C LEU A 186 -12.93 16.40 -0.16
N SER A 187 -12.86 17.72 0.05
CA SER A 187 -12.02 18.32 1.10
C SER A 187 -12.57 18.11 2.53
N VAL A 188 -13.87 17.80 2.66
CA VAL A 188 -14.54 17.66 3.96
C VAL A 188 -15.11 16.26 4.15
N LEU A 189 -15.50 15.58 3.08
CA LEU A 189 -16.01 14.22 3.13
C LEU A 189 -14.93 13.22 2.72
N THR A 190 -14.68 12.27 3.61
CA THR A 190 -13.90 11.09 3.28
C THR A 190 -14.82 10.02 2.73
N PHE A 191 -14.57 9.61 1.49
CA PHE A 191 -15.33 8.55 0.86
C PHE A 191 -14.70 7.21 1.18
N ARG A 192 -15.50 6.27 1.66
CA ARG A 192 -15.02 4.90 1.87
C ARG A 192 -14.96 4.16 0.54
N LYS A 193 -14.00 3.23 0.45
CA LYS A 193 -13.96 2.26 -0.64
C LYS A 193 -15.22 1.39 -0.58
N SER A 194 -15.68 0.91 -1.73
CA SER A 194 -16.74 -0.08 -1.75
C SER A 194 -16.23 -1.39 -1.15
N PHE A 195 -17.13 -2.19 -0.59
CA PHE A 195 -16.80 -3.54 -0.10
C PHE A 195 -16.05 -4.37 -1.15
N TYR A 196 -16.49 -4.31 -2.42
CA TYR A 196 -15.83 -4.97 -3.53
C TYR A 196 -14.39 -4.50 -3.75
N GLN A 197 -14.15 -3.19 -3.71
CA GLN A 197 -12.81 -2.64 -3.87
C GLN A 197 -11.91 -3.01 -2.69
N GLU A 198 -12.43 -3.01 -1.45
CA GLU A 198 -11.67 -3.48 -0.29
C GLU A 198 -11.27 -4.96 -0.38
N VAL A 199 -12.08 -5.78 -1.05
CA VAL A 199 -11.76 -7.19 -1.32
C VAL A 199 -10.69 -7.31 -2.39
N VAL A 200 -10.77 -6.54 -3.47
CA VAL A 200 -9.71 -6.50 -4.50
C VAL A 200 -8.38 -6.07 -3.88
N ASP A 201 -8.36 -4.97 -3.14
CA ASP A 201 -7.15 -4.44 -2.49
C ASP A 201 -6.55 -5.40 -1.46
N TYR A 202 -7.39 -6.21 -0.81
CA TYR A 202 -6.93 -7.26 0.11
C TYR A 202 -6.11 -8.34 -0.60
N PHE A 203 -6.52 -8.72 -1.82
CA PHE A 203 -5.84 -9.75 -2.61
C PHE A 203 -4.74 -9.22 -3.53
N ASP A 204 -4.72 -7.91 -3.82
CA ASP A 204 -3.69 -7.29 -4.65
C ASP A 204 -2.33 -7.23 -3.92
N LYS A 205 -1.65 -8.38 -3.88
CA LYS A 205 -0.33 -8.59 -3.25
C LYS A 205 0.75 -8.94 -4.27
N GLY A 206 0.54 -8.62 -5.54
CA GLY A 206 1.39 -9.08 -6.66
C GLY A 206 2.88 -8.76 -6.53
N ASN A 207 3.24 -7.62 -5.92
CA ASN A 207 4.63 -7.25 -5.68
C ASN A 207 5.33 -8.16 -4.65
N GLY A 208 4.59 -8.66 -3.66
CA GLY A 208 5.15 -9.52 -2.60
C GLY A 208 5.66 -10.86 -3.10
N ILE A 209 5.09 -11.40 -4.20
CA ILE A 209 5.53 -12.68 -4.78
C ILE A 209 6.93 -12.54 -5.39
N LYS A 210 7.16 -11.47 -6.18
CA LYS A 210 8.45 -11.21 -6.84
C LYS A 210 9.56 -10.97 -5.82
N GLU A 211 9.31 -10.11 -4.84
CA GLU A 211 10.26 -9.81 -3.76
C GLU A 211 10.66 -11.07 -2.98
N LEU A 212 9.71 -11.99 -2.77
CA LEU A 212 9.95 -13.23 -2.04
C LEU A 212 10.83 -14.22 -2.83
N ASP A 213 10.59 -14.35 -4.14
CA ASP A 213 11.42 -15.19 -5.00
C ASP A 213 12.85 -14.65 -5.09
N GLU A 214 13.03 -13.32 -5.20
CA GLU A 214 14.35 -12.69 -5.17
C GLU A 214 15.11 -12.96 -3.86
N LYS A 215 14.43 -12.84 -2.71
CA LYS A 215 15.00 -13.18 -1.40
C LYS A 215 15.39 -14.66 -1.31
N ASN A 216 14.54 -15.55 -1.81
CA ASN A 216 14.79 -16.98 -1.80
C ASN A 216 15.99 -17.38 -2.69
N GLU A 217 16.13 -16.76 -3.86
CA GLU A 217 17.31 -16.95 -4.72
C GLU A 217 18.59 -16.36 -4.12
N ALA A 218 18.50 -15.24 -3.40
CA ALA A 218 19.65 -14.68 -2.68
C ALA A 218 20.19 -15.63 -1.61
N LEU A 219 19.32 -16.36 -0.89
CA LEU A 219 19.73 -17.35 0.11
C LEU A 219 20.46 -18.56 -0.48
N LYS A 220 20.19 -18.91 -1.74
CA LYS A 220 20.85 -20.04 -2.42
C LYS A 220 22.29 -19.76 -2.83
N LYS A 221 22.71 -18.48 -2.86
CA LYS A 221 24.09 -18.10 -3.19
C LYS A 221 24.99 -18.36 -1.98
N GLU A 222 25.85 -19.37 -2.06
CA GLU A 222 26.84 -19.65 -1.02
C GLU A 222 28.02 -18.66 -1.07
N PRO A 223 28.36 -17.97 0.03
CA PRO A 223 29.66 -17.34 0.18
C PRO A 223 30.66 -18.36 0.72
N HIS A 224 31.72 -18.64 -0.05
CA HIS A 224 32.87 -19.43 0.42
C HIS A 224 33.56 -18.73 1.61
N CYS A 225 33.76 -19.41 2.74
CA CYS A 225 34.62 -18.93 3.83
C CYS A 225 35.19 -20.09 4.66
N CYS A 226 36.48 -20.03 5.00
CA CYS A 226 37.31 -21.15 5.47
C CYS A 226 37.39 -21.32 7.01
N HIS A 227 36.33 -21.04 7.78
CA HIS A 227 36.37 -21.19 9.25
C HIS A 227 35.08 -21.80 9.84
N VAL A 228 35.22 -23.00 10.43
CA VAL A 228 34.15 -23.87 10.97
C VAL A 228 33.14 -23.17 11.91
N PHE A 229 33.58 -22.24 12.76
CA PHE A 229 32.67 -21.54 13.67
C PHE A 229 31.81 -20.47 12.97
N LYS A 230 32.35 -19.80 11.95
CA LYS A 230 31.58 -18.87 11.11
C LYS A 230 30.56 -19.63 10.26
N GLU A 231 30.85 -20.87 9.89
CA GLU A 231 29.92 -21.72 9.13
C GLU A 231 28.67 -22.07 9.95
N LYS A 232 28.82 -22.42 11.24
CA LYS A 232 27.67 -22.78 12.09
C LYS A 232 26.72 -21.60 12.31
N LEU A 233 27.24 -20.42 12.65
CA LEU A 233 26.38 -19.25 12.88
C LEU A 233 25.68 -18.80 11.60
N ARG A 234 26.40 -18.78 10.47
CA ARG A 234 25.80 -18.48 9.15
C ARG A 234 24.79 -19.53 8.72
N PHE A 235 24.99 -20.80 9.10
CA PHE A 235 23.98 -21.84 8.89
C PHE A 235 22.73 -21.52 9.70
N ASP A 236 22.84 -21.15 10.97
CA ASP A 236 21.69 -20.85 11.82
C ASP A 236 20.91 -19.61 11.33
N ILE A 237 21.59 -18.57 10.84
CA ILE A 237 20.93 -17.42 10.17
C ILE A 237 20.17 -17.90 8.93
N ARG A 238 20.83 -18.63 8.03
CA ARG A 238 20.22 -19.12 6.77
C ARG A 238 19.05 -20.08 7.02
N ASP A 239 19.15 -20.95 8.02
CA ASP A 239 18.06 -21.85 8.42
C ASP A 239 16.86 -21.05 8.96
N GLY A 240 17.12 -20.03 9.78
CA GLY A 240 16.10 -19.08 10.23
C GLY A 240 15.41 -18.37 9.07
N ASP A 241 16.18 -17.77 8.16
CA ASP A 241 15.65 -17.07 6.98
C ASP A 241 14.86 -18.03 6.07
N SER A 242 15.35 -19.25 5.87
CA SER A 242 14.65 -20.27 5.09
C SER A 242 13.29 -20.61 5.71
N LYS A 243 13.22 -20.78 7.03
CA LYS A 243 11.96 -21.02 7.76
C LYS A 243 10.99 -19.86 7.61
N ILE A 244 11.47 -18.62 7.73
CA ILE A 244 10.67 -17.40 7.54
C ILE A 244 10.11 -17.35 6.12
N ILE A 245 10.93 -17.59 5.10
CA ILE A 245 10.48 -17.61 3.69
C ILE A 245 9.40 -18.68 3.48
N LYS A 246 9.52 -19.86 4.10
CA LYS A 246 8.49 -20.90 4.01
C LYS A 246 7.15 -20.46 4.60
N LEU A 247 7.16 -19.70 5.69
CA LEU A 247 5.94 -19.12 6.27
C LEU A 247 5.32 -18.07 5.34
N GLU A 248 6.12 -17.18 4.75
CA GLU A 248 5.64 -16.19 3.78
C GLU A 248 5.06 -16.85 2.52
N LYS A 249 5.65 -17.94 2.05
CA LYS A 249 5.08 -18.76 0.97
C LYS A 249 3.73 -19.35 1.38
N ARG A 250 3.60 -19.92 2.59
CA ARG A 250 2.33 -20.46 3.07
C ARG A 250 1.26 -19.37 3.19
N LYS A 251 1.63 -18.18 3.65
CA LYS A 251 0.79 -16.97 3.72
C LYS A 251 0.19 -16.64 2.35
N ILE A 252 1.02 -16.66 1.29
CA ILE A 252 0.60 -16.45 -0.09
C ILE A 252 -0.34 -17.56 -0.58
N LEU A 253 -0.11 -18.82 -0.20
CA LEU A 253 -1.03 -19.91 -0.52
C LEU A 253 -2.39 -19.74 0.17
N PHE A 254 -2.44 -19.25 1.42
CA PHE A 254 -3.71 -18.89 2.06
C PHE A 254 -4.45 -17.79 1.30
N TYR A 255 -3.75 -16.75 0.80
CA TYR A 255 -4.38 -15.74 -0.07
C TYR A 255 -4.98 -16.38 -1.32
N LYS A 256 -4.26 -17.29 -1.98
CA LYS A 256 -4.76 -18.01 -3.17
C LYS A 256 -6.00 -18.86 -2.84
N GLU A 257 -5.95 -19.64 -1.76
CA GLU A 257 -7.07 -20.47 -1.30
C GLU A 257 -8.31 -19.62 -1.00
N HIS A 258 -8.15 -18.50 -0.27
CA HIS A 258 -9.26 -17.60 0.04
C HIS A 258 -9.77 -16.86 -1.19
N LEU A 259 -8.91 -16.46 -2.12
CA LEU A 259 -9.30 -15.83 -3.38
C LEU A 259 -10.27 -16.73 -4.16
N MET A 260 -9.99 -18.03 -4.22
CA MET A 260 -10.89 -19.00 -4.87
C MET A 260 -12.27 -19.07 -4.19
N THR A 261 -12.31 -18.98 -2.86
CA THR A 261 -13.58 -18.90 -2.11
C THR A 261 -14.37 -17.64 -2.48
N PHE A 262 -13.70 -16.48 -2.58
CA PHE A 262 -14.35 -15.22 -2.99
C PHE A 262 -14.85 -15.26 -4.43
N LEU A 263 -14.06 -15.81 -5.35
CA LEU A 263 -14.49 -15.99 -6.75
C LEU A 263 -15.75 -16.84 -6.83
N THR A 264 -15.75 -18.00 -6.17
CA THR A 264 -16.91 -18.90 -6.15
C THR A 264 -18.14 -18.22 -5.54
N PHE A 265 -17.96 -17.50 -4.43
CA PHE A 265 -19.04 -16.78 -3.77
C PHE A 265 -19.64 -15.67 -4.64
N TYR A 266 -18.80 -14.83 -5.26
CA TYR A 266 -19.26 -13.76 -6.14
C TYR A 266 -19.91 -14.29 -7.42
N GLU A 267 -19.44 -15.40 -7.98
CA GLU A 267 -20.10 -16.04 -9.12
C GLU A 267 -21.51 -16.53 -8.80
N ASP A 268 -21.71 -17.13 -7.63
CA ASP A 268 -23.02 -17.54 -7.15
C ASP A 268 -23.93 -16.33 -6.88
N GLN A 269 -23.41 -15.33 -6.18
CA GLN A 269 -24.16 -14.13 -5.80
C GLN A 269 -24.61 -13.30 -7.01
N LYS A 270 -23.78 -13.21 -8.06
CA LYS A 270 -24.06 -12.46 -9.29
C LYS A 270 -25.40 -12.80 -9.94
N ASN A 271 -25.89 -14.03 -9.77
CA ASN A 271 -27.13 -14.48 -10.40
C ASN A 271 -28.40 -14.06 -9.62
N ASN A 272 -28.25 -13.60 -8.37
CA ASN A 272 -29.34 -13.37 -7.44
C ASN A 272 -29.50 -11.89 -7.03
N VAL A 273 -28.83 -10.96 -7.73
CA VAL A 273 -28.84 -9.53 -7.41
C VAL A 273 -29.37 -8.68 -8.56
N GLU A 274 -29.73 -7.44 -8.25
CA GLU A 274 -30.14 -6.45 -9.25
C GLU A 274 -29.01 -6.08 -10.22
N GLN A 275 -29.37 -5.51 -11.37
CA GLN A 275 -28.44 -5.29 -12.48
C GLN A 275 -27.26 -4.35 -12.12
N GLU A 276 -27.49 -3.30 -11.32
CA GLU A 276 -26.42 -2.41 -10.85
C GLU A 276 -25.37 -3.19 -10.04
N GLU A 277 -25.84 -3.98 -9.08
CA GLU A 277 -24.99 -4.78 -8.21
C GLU A 277 -24.26 -5.87 -9.01
N LYS A 278 -24.93 -6.46 -10.00
CA LYS A 278 -24.33 -7.41 -10.93
C LYS A 278 -23.13 -6.82 -11.67
N TYR A 279 -23.17 -5.53 -12.05
CA TYR A 279 -22.03 -4.85 -12.68
C TYR A 279 -20.87 -4.66 -11.71
N ARG A 280 -21.15 -4.32 -10.45
CA ARG A 280 -20.14 -4.17 -9.39
C ARG A 280 -19.45 -5.50 -9.09
N ILE A 281 -20.23 -6.57 -8.92
CA ILE A 281 -19.72 -7.93 -8.72
C ILE A 281 -18.90 -8.38 -9.93
N GLN A 282 -19.38 -8.18 -11.17
CA GLN A 282 -18.65 -8.57 -12.36
C GLN A 282 -17.31 -7.83 -12.48
N ASN A 283 -17.29 -6.53 -12.21
CA ASN A 283 -16.06 -5.76 -12.25
C ASN A 283 -15.06 -6.26 -11.19
N ALA A 284 -15.53 -6.58 -9.98
CA ALA A 284 -14.70 -7.18 -8.95
C ALA A 284 -14.16 -8.56 -9.38
N LEU A 285 -15.01 -9.43 -9.94
CA LEU A 285 -14.60 -10.72 -10.51
C LEU A 285 -13.51 -10.56 -11.57
N ASP A 286 -13.68 -9.64 -12.52
CA ASP A 286 -12.69 -9.37 -13.58
C ASP A 286 -11.31 -9.01 -12.97
N GLN A 287 -11.29 -8.16 -11.94
CA GLN A 287 -10.07 -7.77 -11.23
C GLN A 287 -9.47 -8.94 -10.42
N LEU A 288 -10.29 -9.67 -9.68
CA LEU A 288 -9.87 -10.83 -8.89
C LEU A 288 -9.32 -11.95 -9.80
N TYR A 289 -9.88 -12.15 -10.99
CA TYR A 289 -9.34 -13.08 -11.99
C TYR A 289 -7.98 -12.64 -12.53
N CYS A 290 -7.76 -11.34 -12.73
CA CYS A 290 -6.43 -10.82 -13.07
C CYS A 290 -5.41 -11.06 -11.95
N ILE A 291 -5.82 -10.92 -10.69
CA ILE A 291 -5.00 -11.25 -9.52
C ILE A 291 -4.71 -12.76 -9.47
N LEU A 292 -5.71 -13.62 -9.72
CA LEU A 292 -5.54 -15.08 -9.75
C LEU A 292 -4.47 -15.50 -10.76
N LYS A 293 -4.48 -14.92 -11.97
CA LYS A 293 -3.44 -15.17 -13.00
C LYS A 293 -2.03 -14.83 -12.52
N THR A 294 -1.89 -13.92 -11.55
CA THR A 294 -0.58 -13.61 -10.94
C THR A 294 -0.17 -14.72 -9.99
N PHE A 295 -1.10 -15.27 -9.20
CA PHE A 295 -0.84 -16.45 -8.34
C PHE A 295 -0.63 -17.75 -9.14
N GLU A 296 -1.20 -17.88 -10.34
CA GLU A 296 -0.97 -19.03 -11.23
C GLU A 296 0.48 -19.12 -11.75
N LYS A 297 1.25 -18.02 -11.70
CA LYS A 297 2.68 -18.04 -12.03
C LYS A 297 3.54 -18.71 -10.96
N ILE A 298 2.97 -18.96 -9.77
CA ILE A 298 3.67 -19.63 -8.67
C ILE A 298 3.84 -21.12 -9.03
N PRO A 299 5.05 -21.68 -8.90
CA PRO A 299 5.29 -23.10 -9.15
C PRO A 299 4.41 -24.01 -8.28
N GLU A 300 3.89 -25.12 -8.81
CA GLU A 300 3.07 -26.07 -8.03
C GLU A 300 3.82 -26.66 -6.83
N ASN A 301 5.15 -26.74 -6.91
CA ASN A 301 6.04 -27.26 -5.86
C ASN A 301 6.73 -26.15 -5.05
N TRP A 302 6.14 -24.95 -4.96
CA TRP A 302 6.75 -23.82 -4.25
C TRP A 302 6.98 -24.11 -2.75
N LEU A 303 6.12 -24.96 -2.18
CA LEU A 303 6.32 -25.72 -0.95
C LEU A 303 5.98 -27.19 -1.23
N THR A 304 6.75 -28.11 -0.68
CA THR A 304 6.40 -29.54 -0.76
C THR A 304 5.21 -29.87 0.13
N LEU A 305 4.49 -30.95 -0.18
CA LEU A 305 3.37 -31.41 0.65
C LEU A 305 3.80 -31.70 2.10
N GLU A 306 5.01 -32.24 2.30
CA GLU A 306 5.57 -32.49 3.62
C GLU A 306 5.85 -31.18 4.39
N GLU A 307 6.32 -30.14 3.71
CA GLU A 307 6.53 -28.83 4.33
C GLU A 307 5.20 -28.16 4.70
N LEU A 308 4.18 -28.27 3.85
CA LEU A 308 2.84 -27.76 4.13
C LEU A 308 2.24 -28.45 5.35
N ASP A 309 2.27 -29.78 5.39
CA ASP A 309 1.73 -30.57 6.51
C ASP A 309 2.44 -30.24 7.84
N LYS A 310 3.77 -30.08 7.80
CA LYS A 310 4.55 -29.64 8.98
C LYS A 310 4.13 -28.26 9.48
N ILE A 311 3.97 -27.30 8.57
CA ILE A 311 3.55 -25.93 8.93
C ILE A 311 2.13 -25.96 9.49
N ASP A 312 1.19 -26.63 8.81
CA ASP A 312 -0.23 -26.64 9.19
C ASP A 312 -0.47 -27.38 10.52
N THR A 313 0.26 -28.47 10.77
CA THR A 313 0.26 -29.18 12.05
C THR A 313 0.82 -28.31 13.17
N GLU A 314 1.93 -27.60 12.91
CA GLU A 314 2.52 -26.68 13.89
C GLU A 314 1.59 -25.49 14.19
N ILE A 315 0.83 -25.01 13.19
CA ILE A 315 -0.19 -23.96 13.35
C ILE A 315 -1.25 -24.41 14.35
N GLU A 316 -1.79 -25.62 14.16
CA GLU A 316 -2.83 -26.15 15.04
C GLU A 316 -2.30 -26.35 16.46
N ARG A 317 -1.09 -26.89 16.58
CA ARG A 317 -0.44 -27.12 17.86
C ARG A 317 -0.20 -25.81 18.61
N ARG A 318 0.38 -24.80 17.96
CA ARG A 318 0.67 -23.50 18.58
C ARG A 318 -0.58 -22.71 18.90
N MET A 319 -1.56 -22.66 18.00
CA MET A 319 -2.81 -21.94 18.27
C MET A 319 -3.51 -22.53 19.49
N LYS A 320 -3.57 -23.86 19.59
CA LYS A 320 -4.14 -24.52 20.76
C LYS A 320 -3.39 -24.18 22.05
N GLN A 321 -2.05 -24.21 21.99
CA GLN A 321 -1.21 -23.84 23.13
C GLN A 321 -1.48 -22.40 23.60
N LEU A 322 -1.46 -21.42 22.68
CA LEU A 322 -1.72 -20.02 23.00
C LEU A 322 -3.13 -19.81 23.55
N GLU A 323 -4.12 -20.46 22.96
CA GLU A 323 -5.51 -20.39 23.42
C GLU A 323 -5.66 -20.97 24.84
N ASP A 324 -5.07 -22.13 25.11
CA ASP A 324 -5.10 -22.78 26.42
C ASP A 324 -4.37 -21.94 27.49
N ASP A 325 -3.23 -21.36 27.15
CA ASP A 325 -2.47 -20.50 28.07
C ASP A 325 -3.24 -19.21 28.38
N TYR A 326 -3.86 -18.58 27.38
CA TYR A 326 -4.72 -17.43 27.60
C TYR A 326 -5.96 -17.77 28.44
N LYS A 327 -6.60 -18.92 28.21
CA LYS A 327 -7.74 -19.40 29.01
C LYS A 327 -7.39 -19.61 30.49
N LYS A 328 -6.20 -20.11 30.81
CA LYS A 328 -5.75 -20.29 32.20
C LYS A 328 -5.62 -18.97 32.95
N GLU A 329 -5.18 -17.92 32.26
CA GLU A 329 -5.00 -16.58 32.83
C GLU A 329 -6.30 -15.77 32.87
N SER A 330 -7.28 -16.13 32.04
CA SER A 330 -8.52 -15.38 31.91
C SER A 330 -9.55 -15.73 32.99
N PHE A 331 -10.11 -14.71 33.63
CA PHE A 331 -11.25 -14.84 34.54
C PHE A 331 -12.59 -14.97 33.79
N ILE A 332 -12.57 -14.79 32.47
CA ILE A 332 -13.74 -14.75 31.60
C ILE A 332 -14.12 -16.18 31.20
N LYS A 333 -15.30 -16.63 31.62
CA LYS A 333 -15.90 -17.92 31.21
C LYS A 333 -16.94 -17.72 30.11
N ILE A 334 -16.55 -17.08 29.01
CA ILE A 334 -17.44 -16.89 27.85
C ILE A 334 -17.20 -18.07 26.90
N GLU A 335 -18.08 -19.07 26.94
CA GLU A 335 -18.11 -20.16 25.94
C GLU A 335 -18.86 -19.77 24.65
N GLU A 336 -19.50 -18.59 24.63
CA GLU A 336 -20.53 -18.27 23.62
C GLU A 336 -20.00 -17.57 22.35
N ILE A 337 -18.80 -16.96 22.37
CA ILE A 337 -18.24 -16.28 21.18
C ILE A 337 -17.14 -17.15 20.57
N ASN A 338 -17.50 -17.88 19.51
CA ASN A 338 -16.55 -18.66 18.74
C ASN A 338 -15.43 -17.77 18.19
N GLY A 339 -14.18 -18.12 18.50
CA GLY A 339 -12.99 -17.35 18.10
C GLY A 339 -12.48 -16.32 19.12
N TYR A 340 -13.23 -15.99 20.18
CA TYR A 340 -12.83 -14.97 21.17
C TYR A 340 -11.46 -15.25 21.81
N PHE A 341 -11.26 -16.45 22.37
CA PHE A 341 -10.01 -16.81 23.02
C PHE A 341 -8.84 -16.86 22.04
N LYS A 342 -9.06 -17.35 20.82
CA LYS A 342 -8.04 -17.35 19.77
C LYS A 342 -7.62 -15.94 19.38
N TYR A 343 -8.60 -15.04 19.19
CA TYR A 343 -8.35 -13.64 18.87
C TYR A 343 -7.49 -12.98 19.94
N HIS A 344 -7.90 -13.06 21.21
CA HIS A 344 -7.13 -12.44 22.29
C HIS A 344 -5.76 -13.08 22.52
N ALA A 345 -5.64 -14.40 22.36
CA ALA A 345 -4.36 -15.08 22.45
C ALA A 345 -3.40 -14.61 21.33
N LEU A 346 -3.89 -14.46 20.10
CA LEU A 346 -3.09 -13.93 18.99
C LEU A 346 -2.74 -12.45 19.18
N ILE A 347 -3.65 -11.61 19.69
CA ILE A 347 -3.34 -10.21 20.00
C ILE A 347 -2.24 -10.10 21.06
N LYS A 348 -2.30 -10.92 22.11
CA LYS A 348 -1.27 -10.97 23.16
C LYS A 348 0.08 -11.41 22.57
N GLU A 349 0.09 -12.45 21.75
CA GLU A 349 1.30 -12.96 21.09
C GLU A 349 1.88 -11.94 20.10
N LEU A 350 1.05 -11.31 19.27
CA LEU A 350 1.46 -10.26 18.33
C LEU A 350 2.14 -9.12 19.06
N LYS A 351 1.53 -8.62 20.14
CA LYS A 351 2.07 -7.51 20.92
C LYS A 351 3.44 -7.88 21.51
N SER A 352 3.52 -9.02 22.20
CA SER A 352 4.76 -9.48 22.83
C SER A 352 5.88 -9.72 21.80
N ALA A 353 5.58 -10.38 20.69
CA ALA A 353 6.55 -10.64 19.63
C ALA A 353 7.00 -9.34 18.93
N HIS A 354 6.11 -8.37 18.75
CA HIS A 354 6.45 -7.07 18.17
C HIS A 354 7.35 -6.24 19.08
N GLU A 355 7.05 -6.16 20.38
CA GLU A 355 7.88 -5.45 21.37
C GLU A 355 9.29 -6.06 21.43
N GLU A 356 9.40 -7.39 21.46
CA GLU A 356 10.69 -8.09 21.40
C GLU A 356 11.44 -7.83 20.08
N LEU A 357 10.73 -7.77 18.96
CA LEU A 357 11.34 -7.54 17.65
C LEU A 357 11.89 -6.12 17.53
N MET A 358 11.13 -5.12 17.99
CA MET A 358 11.57 -3.72 18.01
C MET A 358 12.83 -3.54 18.87
N ALA A 359 12.87 -4.16 20.05
CA ALA A 359 14.05 -4.14 20.91
C ALA A 359 15.27 -4.82 20.24
N ALA A 360 15.05 -5.95 19.56
CA ALA A 360 16.11 -6.64 18.84
C ALA A 360 16.63 -5.84 17.63
N ASP A 361 15.73 -5.18 16.89
CA ASP A 361 16.10 -4.32 15.75
C ASP A 361 16.90 -3.09 16.21
N GLU A 362 16.55 -2.46 17.34
CA GLU A 362 17.31 -1.36 17.94
C GLU A 362 18.73 -1.78 18.36
N ILE A 363 18.88 -2.98 18.95
CA ILE A 363 20.19 -3.55 19.30
C ILE A 363 21.02 -3.78 18.03
N ILE A 364 20.44 -4.38 17.00
CA ILE A 364 21.12 -4.65 15.73
C ILE A 364 21.54 -3.37 15.03
N GLU A 365 20.68 -2.35 15.00
CA GLU A 365 21.00 -1.06 14.40
C GLU A 365 22.16 -0.38 15.13
N THR A 366 22.10 -0.33 16.46
CA THR A 366 23.17 0.20 17.32
C THR A 366 24.49 -0.50 17.05
N MET A 367 24.50 -1.82 17.11
CA MET A 367 25.70 -2.61 16.87
C MET A 367 26.21 -2.49 15.43
N SER A 368 25.32 -2.42 14.43
CA SER A 368 25.72 -2.21 13.03
C SER A 368 26.43 -0.86 12.85
N ASN A 369 25.96 0.18 13.54
CA ASN A 369 26.62 1.49 13.54
C ASN A 369 27.98 1.44 14.23
N GLU A 370 28.10 0.75 15.36
CA GLU A 370 29.38 0.52 16.05
C GLU A 370 30.39 -0.23 15.18
N VAL A 371 29.98 -1.32 14.52
CA VAL A 371 30.82 -2.06 13.57
C VAL A 371 31.26 -1.15 12.43
N ARG A 372 30.36 -0.34 11.86
CA ARG A 372 30.69 0.58 10.78
C ARG A 372 31.68 1.67 11.21
N GLN A 373 31.51 2.24 12.41
CA GLN A 373 32.46 3.21 12.97
C GLN A 373 33.83 2.58 13.22
N TYR A 374 33.84 1.35 13.71
CA TYR A 374 35.06 0.58 13.92
C TYR A 374 35.79 0.29 12.61
N GLU A 375 35.08 -0.14 11.55
CA GLU A 375 35.63 -0.35 10.21
C GLU A 375 36.28 0.94 9.64
N ILE A 376 35.63 2.10 9.82
CA ILE A 376 36.19 3.41 9.41
C ILE A 376 37.47 3.73 10.20
N GLY A 377 37.46 3.52 11.52
CA GLY A 377 38.62 3.75 12.39
C GLY A 377 39.80 2.85 12.05
N GLN A 378 39.54 1.57 11.75
CA GLN A 378 40.56 0.62 11.30
C GLN A 378 41.15 1.00 9.95
N GLN A 379 40.33 1.38 8.96
CA GLN A 379 40.81 1.83 7.65
C GLN A 379 41.74 3.05 7.78
N PHE A 380 41.38 3.98 8.65
CA PHE A 380 42.24 5.13 8.96
C PHE A 380 43.56 4.70 9.60
N GLY A 381 43.53 3.81 10.60
CA GLY A 381 44.73 3.28 11.25
C GLY A 381 45.67 2.55 10.27
N LEU A 382 45.11 1.68 9.42
CA LEU A 382 45.86 0.98 8.35
C LEU A 382 46.47 1.98 7.36
N SER A 383 45.74 3.02 6.97
CA SER A 383 46.26 4.05 6.06
C SER A 383 47.45 4.81 6.64
N GLN A 384 47.41 5.16 7.94
CA GLN A 384 48.53 5.83 8.61
C GLN A 384 49.76 4.93 8.73
N PHE A 385 49.54 3.65 9.02
CA PHE A 385 50.62 2.66 9.09
C PHE A 385 51.25 2.37 7.73
N ASN A 386 50.46 2.32 6.65
CA ASN A 386 51.00 2.18 5.29
C ASN A 386 51.86 3.39 4.90
N VAL A 387 51.44 4.62 5.23
CA VAL A 387 52.24 5.83 5.02
C VAL A 387 53.53 5.82 5.85
N ALA A 388 53.49 5.31 7.08
CA ALA A 388 54.69 5.15 7.90
C ALA A 388 55.66 4.11 7.31
N LYS A 389 55.13 3.02 6.75
CA LYS A 389 55.92 2.00 6.04
C LYS A 389 56.59 2.56 4.79
N GLU A 390 55.83 3.25 3.94
CA GLU A 390 56.37 3.90 2.72
C GLU A 390 57.51 4.89 3.03
N ARG A 391 57.45 5.58 4.18
CA ARG A 391 58.53 6.44 4.65
C ARG A 391 59.76 5.66 5.13
N SER A 392 59.56 4.51 5.76
CA SER A 392 60.64 3.63 6.23
C SER A 392 61.35 2.93 5.08
N ASP A 393 60.63 2.55 4.02
CA ASP A 393 61.18 1.88 2.83
C ASP A 393 62.08 2.80 1.97
N LEU A 394 62.02 4.12 2.21
CA LEU A 394 62.87 5.13 1.55
C LEU A 394 64.23 5.31 2.26
N GLU A 395 64.42 4.77 3.46
CA GLU A 395 65.69 4.79 4.19
C GLU A 395 66.44 3.45 4.00
N PRO A 396 67.74 3.44 3.64
CA PRO A 396 68.46 2.21 3.37
C PRO A 396 68.80 1.47 4.69
N GLY A 397 67.86 0.63 5.15
CA GLY A 397 68.06 -0.32 6.25
C GLY A 397 68.74 -1.62 5.80
N THR A 398 69.24 -2.41 6.75
CA THR A 398 69.79 -3.74 6.45
C THR A 398 68.66 -4.74 6.13
N SER A 399 68.90 -5.74 5.28
CA SER A 399 67.84 -6.66 4.78
C SER A 399 67.05 -7.36 5.91
N THR A 400 67.70 -7.63 7.03
CA THR A 400 67.09 -8.23 8.23
C THR A 400 66.07 -7.33 8.95
N GLU A 401 66.23 -6.01 8.90
CA GLU A 401 65.33 -5.07 9.58
C GLU A 401 64.03 -4.85 8.77
N ALA A 402 64.13 -4.90 7.44
CA ALA A 402 62.99 -4.84 6.54
C ALA A 402 62.08 -6.08 6.66
N ASP A 403 62.66 -7.28 6.72
CA ASP A 403 61.91 -8.54 6.87
C ASP A 403 61.15 -8.60 8.22
N ILE A 404 61.76 -8.11 9.31
CA ILE A 404 61.11 -8.02 10.64
C ILE A 404 59.95 -7.02 10.61
N GLY A 405 60.10 -5.89 9.94
CA GLY A 405 59.05 -4.89 9.76
C GLY A 405 57.82 -5.43 9.02
N ASP A 406 58.05 -6.21 7.96
CA ASP A 406 56.98 -6.84 7.17
C ASP A 406 56.20 -7.90 7.95
N ASP A 407 56.89 -8.70 8.77
CA ASP A 407 56.25 -9.67 9.66
C ASP A 407 55.38 -8.99 10.72
N HIS A 408 55.85 -7.89 11.33
CA HIS A 408 55.05 -7.12 12.28
C HIS A 408 53.79 -6.52 11.66
N ILE A 409 53.87 -6.02 10.42
CA ILE A 409 52.72 -5.47 9.68
C ILE A 409 51.70 -6.56 9.38
N ASN A 410 52.16 -7.74 8.94
CA ASN A 410 51.27 -8.87 8.69
C ASN A 410 50.60 -9.38 9.97
N ILE A 411 51.31 -9.38 11.11
CA ILE A 411 50.75 -9.71 12.42
C ILE A 411 49.69 -8.68 12.81
N PHE A 412 49.99 -7.38 12.70
CA PHE A 412 49.06 -6.32 13.06
C PHE A 412 47.79 -6.35 12.19
N ARG A 413 47.92 -6.56 10.87
CA ARG A 413 46.79 -6.74 9.96
C ARG A 413 45.91 -7.92 10.39
N LYS A 414 46.50 -9.07 10.72
CA LYS A 414 45.76 -10.25 11.20
C LYS A 414 45.01 -9.96 12.50
N ILE A 415 45.60 -9.20 13.43
CA ILE A 415 44.92 -8.81 14.67
C ILE A 415 43.69 -7.96 14.36
N LEU A 416 43.82 -6.96 13.48
CA LEU A 416 42.69 -6.12 13.06
C LEU A 416 41.58 -6.93 12.37
N GLU A 417 41.96 -7.85 11.47
CA GLU A 417 41.01 -8.77 10.81
C GLU A 417 40.30 -9.70 11.81
N MET A 418 41.01 -10.14 12.86
CA MET A 418 40.43 -10.95 13.94
C MET A 418 39.44 -10.14 14.79
N ASP A 419 39.77 -8.90 15.13
CA ASP A 419 38.89 -8.02 15.90
C ASP A 419 37.63 -7.63 15.11
N GLU A 420 37.79 -7.27 13.83
CA GLU A 420 36.66 -7.00 12.92
C GLU A 420 35.75 -8.24 12.80
N ALA A 421 36.35 -9.42 12.67
CA ALA A 421 35.60 -10.68 12.65
C ALA A 421 34.87 -10.96 13.97
N ALA A 422 35.43 -10.57 15.13
CA ALA A 422 34.79 -10.72 16.43
C ALA A 422 33.58 -9.78 16.57
N GLU A 423 33.68 -8.54 16.12
CA GLU A 423 32.55 -7.60 16.13
C GLU A 423 31.43 -8.04 15.18
N LYS A 424 31.78 -8.48 13.95
CA LYS A 424 30.81 -9.08 13.02
C LYS A 424 30.14 -10.33 13.59
N PHE A 425 30.89 -11.15 14.34
CA PHE A 425 30.34 -12.34 14.99
C PHE A 425 29.28 -11.96 16.05
N LYS A 426 29.53 -10.94 16.87
CA LYS A 426 28.53 -10.47 17.85
C LYS A 426 27.25 -10.00 17.15
N LEU A 427 27.39 -9.25 16.06
CA LEU A 427 26.25 -8.79 15.25
C LEU A 427 25.47 -9.98 14.66
N ASP A 428 26.16 -10.97 14.11
CA ASP A 428 25.53 -12.17 13.55
C ASP A 428 24.80 -13.00 14.63
N MET A 429 25.29 -13.04 15.87
CA MET A 429 24.54 -13.67 16.98
C MET A 429 23.22 -12.94 17.26
N GLN A 430 23.23 -11.61 17.26
CA GLN A 430 22.00 -10.84 17.45
C GLN A 430 21.01 -11.06 16.30
N ARG A 431 21.51 -11.22 15.07
CA ARG A 431 20.68 -11.59 13.91
C ARG A 431 19.99 -12.94 14.09
N VAL A 432 20.65 -13.93 14.68
CA VAL A 432 20.02 -15.23 14.98
C VAL A 432 18.88 -15.06 15.97
N GLU A 433 19.07 -14.31 17.06
CA GLU A 433 17.99 -14.08 18.03
C GLU A 433 16.83 -13.28 17.43
N ARG A 434 17.14 -12.24 16.66
CA ARG A 434 16.15 -11.46 15.91
C ARG A 434 15.38 -12.32 14.92
N ASN A 435 16.03 -13.25 14.23
CA ASN A 435 15.36 -14.18 13.32
C ASN A 435 14.41 -15.15 14.04
N LYS A 436 14.72 -15.59 15.27
CA LYS A 436 13.79 -16.40 16.07
C LYS A 436 12.53 -15.62 16.44
N ILE A 437 12.69 -14.36 16.84
CA ILE A 437 11.57 -13.47 17.18
C ILE A 437 10.74 -13.17 15.92
N TYR A 438 11.40 -12.81 14.82
CA TYR A 438 10.72 -12.53 13.56
C TYR A 438 9.99 -13.75 12.99
N TYR A 439 10.58 -14.95 13.12
CA TYR A 439 9.87 -16.21 12.83
C TYR A 439 8.60 -16.35 13.66
N ARG A 440 8.63 -15.99 14.95
CA ARG A 440 7.46 -16.00 15.83
C ARG A 440 6.37 -15.06 15.31
N THR A 441 6.74 -13.83 14.95
CA THR A 441 5.83 -12.84 14.34
C THR A 441 5.21 -13.36 13.05
N GLN A 442 6.02 -13.88 12.11
CA GLN A 442 5.51 -14.43 10.85
C GLN A 442 4.61 -15.64 11.06
N PHE A 443 4.92 -16.46 12.06
CA PHE A 443 4.09 -17.60 12.39
C PHE A 443 2.71 -17.16 12.89
N THR A 444 2.66 -16.11 13.73
CA THR A 444 1.41 -15.50 14.20
C THR A 444 0.58 -14.92 13.05
N GLU A 445 1.20 -14.28 12.07
CA GLU A 445 0.52 -13.83 10.85
C GLU A 445 -0.16 -14.99 10.09
N VAL A 446 0.55 -16.11 9.93
CA VAL A 446 -0.01 -17.29 9.26
C VAL A 446 -1.16 -17.91 10.07
N MET A 447 -1.08 -17.90 11.41
CA MET A 447 -2.20 -18.32 12.27
C MET A 447 -3.43 -17.42 12.10
N ILE A 448 -3.23 -16.09 12.04
CA ILE A 448 -4.31 -15.13 11.80
C ILE A 448 -4.99 -15.42 10.46
N MET A 449 -4.23 -15.69 9.41
CA MET A 449 -4.82 -16.04 8.11
C MET A 449 -5.64 -17.32 8.15
N LYS A 450 -5.18 -18.36 8.86
CA LYS A 450 -5.93 -19.64 8.96
C LYS A 450 -7.22 -19.50 9.77
N TYR A 451 -7.18 -18.81 10.91
CA TYR A 451 -8.31 -18.78 11.86
C TYR A 451 -9.25 -17.57 11.69
N PHE A 452 -8.74 -16.47 11.13
CA PHE A 452 -9.48 -15.24 10.90
C PHE A 452 -9.30 -14.76 9.45
N PRO A 453 -9.68 -15.57 8.44
CA PRO A 453 -9.66 -15.13 7.05
C PRO A 453 -10.64 -13.97 6.83
N LYS A 454 -10.42 -13.18 5.78
CA LYS A 454 -11.37 -12.12 5.39
C LYS A 454 -12.73 -12.77 5.09
N SER A 455 -13.78 -12.30 5.76
CA SER A 455 -15.13 -12.81 5.56
C SER A 455 -15.66 -12.44 4.17
N VAL A 456 -16.30 -13.41 3.51
CA VAL A 456 -17.05 -13.19 2.27
C VAL A 456 -18.35 -12.40 2.50
N ASP A 457 -18.90 -12.47 3.73
CA ASP A 457 -20.07 -11.68 4.15
C ASP A 457 -19.64 -10.57 5.11
N GLY A 458 -19.87 -9.31 4.73
CA GLY A 458 -19.59 -8.14 5.55
C GLY A 458 -20.45 -8.02 6.82
N ARG A 459 -21.46 -8.88 7.00
CA ARG A 459 -22.37 -8.86 8.17
C ARG A 459 -21.88 -9.68 9.36
N VAL A 460 -20.79 -10.45 9.22
CA VAL A 460 -20.21 -11.27 10.30
C VAL A 460 -19.14 -10.48 11.07
N LEU A 461 -19.03 -10.70 12.38
CA LEU A 461 -17.96 -10.13 13.20
C LEU A 461 -16.60 -10.45 12.57
N ASN A 462 -15.93 -9.41 12.09
CA ASN A 462 -14.70 -9.55 11.34
C ASN A 462 -13.50 -9.35 12.27
N PHE A 463 -13.07 -10.45 12.91
CA PHE A 463 -11.87 -10.45 13.76
C PHE A 463 -10.62 -9.97 13.02
N LEU A 464 -10.51 -10.19 11.71
CA LEU A 464 -9.39 -9.68 10.93
C LEU A 464 -9.35 -8.15 10.90
N ASN A 465 -10.50 -7.48 10.80
CA ASN A 465 -10.57 -6.03 10.89
C ASN A 465 -10.14 -5.53 12.27
N LEU A 466 -10.61 -6.17 13.35
CA LEU A 466 -10.19 -5.83 14.72
C LEU A 466 -8.68 -6.02 14.92
N ILE A 467 -8.11 -7.10 14.37
CA ILE A 467 -6.65 -7.33 14.39
C ILE A 467 -5.92 -6.23 13.61
N ASN A 468 -6.41 -5.84 12.45
CA ASN A 468 -5.80 -4.78 11.64
C ASN A 468 -5.89 -3.40 12.31
N GLU A 469 -7.02 -3.09 12.95
CA GLU A 469 -7.18 -1.89 13.77
C GLU A 469 -6.18 -1.90 14.94
N PHE A 470 -6.08 -3.01 15.67
CA PHE A 470 -5.08 -3.15 16.73
C PHE A 470 -3.65 -2.94 16.21
N LYS A 471 -3.30 -3.55 15.07
CA LYS A 471 -1.98 -3.37 14.45
C LYS A 471 -1.72 -1.92 14.09
N PHE A 472 -2.70 -1.26 13.48
CA PHE A 472 -2.61 0.15 13.11
C PHE A 472 -2.40 1.04 14.34
N GLU A 473 -3.21 0.87 15.39
CA GLU A 473 -3.09 1.63 16.65
C GLU A 473 -1.74 1.42 17.37
N ASN A 474 -1.12 0.25 17.20
CA ASN A 474 0.13 -0.11 17.84
C ASN A 474 1.35 -0.05 16.91
N ASN A 475 1.20 0.50 15.68
CA ASN A 475 2.26 0.56 14.66
C ASN A 475 2.93 -0.79 14.32
N ILE A 476 2.17 -1.88 14.42
CA ILE A 476 2.62 -3.22 14.03
C ILE A 476 2.43 -3.37 12.52
N LYS A 477 3.51 -3.69 11.81
CA LYS A 477 3.50 -3.88 10.34
C LYS A 477 2.91 -5.22 9.90
#